data_AF-A0A229SW25-F1
#
_entry.id   AF-A0A229SW25-F1
#
_cell.length_a   1.000
_cell.length_b   1.000
_cell.length_c   1.000
_cell.angle_alpha   90.00
_cell.angle_beta   90.00
_cell.angle_gamma   90.00
#
_symmetry.space_group_name_H-M   'P 1'
#
loop_
_entity.id
_entity.type
_entity.pdbx_description
1 polymer ?
#
loop_
_entity_poly.entity_id
_entity_poly.type
_entity_poly.pdbx_seq_one_letter_code
_entity_poly.pdbx_strand_id
1 'polypeptide(L)'
;MDPSVIVQTANASAQRITGWTPWEFTWGTIRKGNATMPAGAKWTLFPDGTAAFDATVTSREDHDVWVVRQVDLHDATGAILGSLTTEHPVDGDWRKFVRTMPSSSEDYRFRAWATFDVALWEHIAYLKMYSSC
;
A
#
# COMPACT_ATOMS: atom_id res chain seq x y z
N MET A 1 -0.72 22.11 -27.81
CA MET A 1 -0.66 21.84 -26.36
C MET A 1 -0.95 20.37 -26.17
N ASP A 2 0.03 19.62 -25.72
CA ASP A 2 -0.03 18.17 -25.56
C ASP A 2 -0.77 17.84 -24.25
N PRO A 3 -1.92 17.14 -24.26
CA PRO A 3 -2.70 16.85 -23.06
C PRO A 3 -2.15 15.66 -22.23
N SER A 4 -0.92 15.22 -22.50
CA SER A 4 -0.37 13.95 -21.99
C SER A 4 0.39 14.05 -20.66
N VAL A 5 -0.04 14.92 -19.74
CA VAL A 5 0.48 14.91 -18.35
C VAL A 5 -0.70 14.70 -17.41
N ILE A 6 -1.18 13.45 -17.33
CA ILE A 6 -1.90 13.03 -16.14
C ILE A 6 -0.87 13.03 -15.02
N VAL A 7 -0.95 14.11 -14.25
CA VAL A 7 -0.24 14.37 -13.01
C VAL A 7 -0.16 13.10 -12.19
N GLN A 8 1.07 12.65 -11.97
CA GLN A 8 1.50 11.64 -11.02
C GLN A 8 0.80 11.90 -9.67
N THR A 9 -0.35 11.27 -9.45
CA THR A 9 -1.08 11.44 -8.19
C THR A 9 -0.34 10.59 -7.17
N ALA A 10 0.54 11.23 -6.39
CA ALA A 10 0.95 10.70 -5.10
C ALA A 10 -0.33 10.33 -4.34
N ASN A 11 -0.39 9.09 -3.83
CA ASN A 11 -1.55 8.43 -3.23
C ASN A 11 -2.42 7.69 -4.25
N ALA A 12 -2.04 6.44 -4.53
CA ALA A 12 -2.85 5.58 -5.35
C ALA A 12 -3.97 5.00 -4.49
N SER A 13 -5.23 5.25 -4.91
CA SER A 13 -6.40 4.58 -4.37
C SER A 13 -6.61 3.26 -5.09
N ALA A 14 -6.95 2.22 -4.35
CA ALA A 14 -7.33 0.93 -4.92
C ALA A 14 -8.81 0.66 -4.62
N GLN A 15 -9.57 0.28 -5.65
CA GLN A 15 -10.97 -0.13 -5.51
C GLN A 15 -11.06 -1.64 -5.26
N ARG A 16 -12.11 -2.06 -4.56
CA ARG A 16 -12.40 -3.47 -4.27
C ARG A 16 -12.58 -4.29 -5.56
N ILE A 17 -11.86 -5.41 -5.67
CA ILE A 17 -11.85 -6.26 -6.88
C ILE A 17 -12.98 -7.31 -6.86
N THR A 18 -13.35 -7.81 -5.68
CA THR A 18 -14.30 -8.91 -5.51
C THR A 18 -15.61 -8.45 -4.85
N GLY A 19 -16.71 -9.13 -5.16
CA GLY A 19 -17.99 -8.97 -4.45
C GLY A 19 -18.10 -9.81 -3.17
N TRP A 20 -17.11 -10.67 -2.91
CA TRP A 20 -17.05 -11.62 -1.79
C TRP A 20 -15.76 -11.44 -0.99
N THR A 21 -15.77 -11.89 0.26
CA THR A 21 -14.60 -11.82 1.16
C THR A 21 -13.57 -12.90 0.84
N PRO A 22 -12.27 -12.68 1.13
CA PRO A 22 -11.67 -11.44 1.62
C PRO A 22 -11.68 -10.33 0.55
N TRP A 23 -11.60 -9.08 0.97
CA TRP A 23 -11.58 -7.94 0.06
C TRP A 23 -10.18 -7.68 -0.44
N GLU A 24 -10.03 -7.63 -1.76
CA GLU A 24 -8.75 -7.39 -2.41
C GLU A 24 -8.70 -6.00 -3.03
N PHE A 25 -7.57 -5.34 -2.82
CA PHE A 25 -7.25 -4.00 -3.31
C PHE A 25 -5.90 -4.07 -4.01
N THR A 26 -5.84 -3.70 -5.29
CA THR A 26 -4.59 -3.74 -6.07
C THR A 26 -4.17 -2.37 -6.56
N TRP A 27 -2.85 -2.21 -6.67
CA TRP A 27 -2.22 -1.00 -7.17
C TRP A 27 -1.62 -1.21 -8.56
N GLY A 28 -1.74 -0.18 -9.39
CA GLY A 28 -0.88 -0.02 -10.56
C GLY A 28 0.56 0.33 -10.15
N THR A 29 1.43 0.53 -11.15
CA THR A 29 2.83 0.86 -10.89
C THR A 29 2.98 2.18 -10.12
N ILE A 30 3.73 2.16 -9.02
CA ILE A 30 4.07 3.36 -8.24
C ILE A 30 5.58 3.61 -8.36
N ARG A 31 5.97 4.85 -8.65
CA ARG A 31 7.37 5.29 -8.69
C ARG A 31 7.63 6.34 -7.61
N LYS A 32 8.74 6.19 -6.88
CA LYS A 32 9.21 7.11 -5.84
C LYS A 32 10.74 7.14 -5.91
N GLY A 33 11.33 8.33 -6.11
CA GLY A 33 12.77 8.45 -6.31
C GLY A 33 13.26 7.49 -7.39
N ASN A 34 14.29 6.70 -7.06
CA ASN A 34 14.88 5.67 -7.91
C ASN A 34 14.18 4.31 -7.84
N ALA A 35 13.21 4.15 -6.94
CA ALA A 35 12.48 2.90 -6.76
C ALA A 35 11.14 2.85 -7.48
N THR A 36 10.76 1.63 -7.82
CA THR A 36 9.49 1.28 -8.46
C THR A 36 8.84 0.13 -7.70
N MET A 37 7.56 0.26 -7.41
CA MET A 37 6.68 -0.87 -7.07
C MET A 37 5.86 -1.17 -8.34
N PRO A 38 6.16 -2.26 -9.08
CA PRO A 38 5.42 -2.61 -10.29
C PRO A 38 3.93 -2.87 -9.98
N ALA A 39 3.10 -2.81 -11.02
CA ALA A 39 1.69 -3.15 -10.91
C ALA A 39 1.48 -4.57 -10.36
N GLY A 40 0.44 -4.76 -9.56
CA GLY A 40 0.09 -6.05 -8.96
C GLY A 40 0.32 -6.12 -7.44
N ALA A 41 0.85 -5.06 -6.83
CA ALA A 41 0.86 -4.92 -5.38
C ALA A 41 -0.58 -5.01 -4.83
N LYS A 42 -0.78 -5.80 -3.77
CA LYS A 42 -2.11 -6.16 -3.26
C LYS A 42 -2.18 -6.10 -1.74
N TRP A 43 -3.22 -5.45 -1.23
CA TRP A 43 -3.72 -5.66 0.12
C TRP A 43 -4.95 -6.58 0.09
N THR A 44 -4.94 -7.59 0.93
CA THR A 44 -6.08 -8.48 1.19
C THR A 44 -6.56 -8.24 2.61
N LEU A 45 -7.79 -7.75 2.78
CA LEU A 45 -8.44 -7.52 4.07
C LEU A 45 -9.38 -8.68 4.39
N PHE A 46 -9.31 -9.18 5.61
CA PHE A 46 -10.12 -10.29 6.11
C PHE A 46 -11.20 -9.76 7.07
N PRO A 47 -12.39 -10.40 7.11
CA PRO A 47 -13.50 -9.94 7.95
C PRO A 47 -13.22 -10.03 9.45
N ASP A 48 -12.13 -10.68 9.87
CA ASP A 48 -11.67 -10.75 11.25
C ASP A 48 -10.81 -9.55 11.69
N GLY A 49 -10.59 -8.58 10.81
CA GLY A 49 -9.81 -7.38 11.11
C GLY A 49 -8.33 -7.50 10.77
N THR A 50 -7.91 -8.63 10.20
CA THR A 50 -6.53 -8.82 9.72
C THR A 50 -6.38 -8.40 8.26
N ALA A 51 -5.16 -8.03 7.88
CA ALA A 51 -4.81 -7.64 6.52
C ALA A 51 -3.41 -8.14 6.14
N ALA A 52 -3.23 -8.54 4.88
CA ALA A 52 -1.97 -8.98 4.34
C ALA A 52 -1.59 -8.19 3.09
N PHE A 53 -0.32 -7.82 2.99
CA PHE A 53 0.26 -7.15 1.83
C PHE A 53 1.20 -8.08 1.08
N ASP A 54 1.12 -8.09 -0.24
CA ASP A 54 2.11 -8.72 -1.11
C ASP A 54 2.41 -7.79 -2.29
N ALA A 55 3.69 -7.50 -2.49
CA ALA A 55 4.18 -6.69 -3.58
C ALA A 55 5.61 -7.08 -3.96
N THR A 56 6.08 -6.51 -5.06
CA THR A 56 7.50 -6.46 -5.42
C THR A 56 7.92 -5.00 -5.47
N VAL A 57 9.11 -4.70 -4.98
CA VAL A 57 9.76 -3.39 -5.12
C VAL A 57 11.15 -3.58 -5.71
N THR A 58 11.56 -2.64 -6.56
CA THR A 58 12.84 -2.64 -7.25
C THR A 58 13.45 -1.24 -7.16
N SER A 59 14.79 -1.15 -7.19
CA SER A 59 15.48 0.13 -7.31
C SER A 59 16.51 0.11 -8.44
N ARG A 60 16.81 1.29 -8.97
CA ARG A 60 17.91 1.53 -9.90
C ARG A 60 19.24 1.88 -9.20
N GLU A 61 19.21 2.09 -7.89
CA GLU A 61 20.38 2.33 -7.05
C GLU A 61 20.47 1.30 -5.92
N ASP A 62 21.69 1.13 -5.40
CA ASP A 62 21.96 0.26 -4.26
C ASP A 62 21.57 0.96 -2.95
N HIS A 63 21.21 0.17 -1.93
CA HIS A 63 20.88 0.64 -0.58
C HIS A 63 19.63 1.53 -0.44
N ASP A 64 18.70 1.49 -1.39
CA ASP A 64 17.42 2.17 -1.28
C ASP A 64 16.46 1.50 -0.28
N VAL A 65 15.48 2.26 0.19
CA VAL A 65 14.46 1.78 1.13
C VAL A 65 13.08 2.22 0.69
N TRP A 66 12.21 1.26 0.37
CA TRP A 66 10.81 1.55 0.16
C TRP A 66 10.08 1.64 1.51
N VAL A 67 9.41 2.77 1.75
CA VAL A 67 8.63 3.02 2.96
C VAL A 67 7.18 3.25 2.60
N VAL A 68 6.28 2.43 3.13
CA VAL A 68 4.85 2.75 3.22
C VAL A 68 4.65 3.43 4.57
N ARG A 69 4.36 4.73 4.55
CA ARG A 69 4.18 5.55 5.77
C ARG A 69 2.85 5.26 6.46
N GLN A 70 1.79 5.09 5.68
CA GLN A 70 0.47 4.67 6.17
C GLN A 70 -0.38 4.16 5.01
N VAL A 71 -1.41 3.38 5.35
CA VAL A 71 -2.49 2.97 4.45
C VAL A 71 -3.81 3.33 5.12
N ASP A 72 -4.53 4.28 4.54
CA ASP A 72 -5.80 4.75 5.08
C ASP A 72 -6.97 3.96 4.48
N LEU A 73 -7.92 3.61 5.34
CA LEU A 73 -9.21 3.04 5.00
C LEU A 73 -10.19 4.18 4.74
N HIS A 74 -10.90 4.12 3.63
CA HIS A 74 -11.87 5.17 3.28
C HIS A 74 -13.25 4.62 2.96
N ASP A 75 -14.27 5.42 3.25
CA ASP A 75 -15.64 5.16 2.84
C ASP A 75 -15.90 5.50 1.38
N ALA A 76 -17.11 5.18 0.88
CA ALA A 76 -17.50 5.43 -0.50
C ALA A 76 -17.51 6.92 -0.91
N THR A 77 -17.52 7.85 0.05
CA THR A 77 -17.63 9.29 -0.19
C THR A 77 -16.28 9.99 -0.30
N GLY A 78 -15.24 9.48 0.36
CA GLY A 78 -14.05 10.31 0.58
C GLY A 78 -13.40 10.13 1.94
N ALA A 79 -14.22 9.84 2.94
CA ALA A 79 -13.85 10.06 4.33
C ALA A 79 -12.88 9.00 4.82
N ILE A 80 -11.89 9.43 5.60
CA ILE A 80 -10.98 8.52 6.30
C ILE A 80 -11.76 7.87 7.45
N LEU A 81 -11.81 6.54 7.45
CA LEU A 81 -12.40 5.72 8.50
C LEU A 81 -11.37 5.35 9.56
N GLY A 82 -10.13 5.08 9.12
CA GLY A 82 -9.03 4.61 9.97
C GLY A 82 -7.80 4.29 9.13
N SER A 83 -6.84 3.60 9.72
CA SER A 83 -5.61 3.19 9.01
C SER A 83 -5.24 1.75 9.38
N LEU A 84 -4.53 1.06 8.49
CA LEU A 84 -3.90 -0.21 8.79
C LEU A 84 -2.76 -0.01 9.79
N THR A 85 -2.63 -0.95 10.73
CA THR A 85 -1.61 -0.93 11.79
C THR A 85 -0.86 -2.26 11.84
N THR A 86 0.45 -2.26 12.02
CA THR A 86 1.26 -3.47 12.15
C THR A 86 1.60 -3.75 13.61
N GLU A 87 1.65 -5.02 14.01
CA GLU A 87 2.13 -5.43 15.34
C GLU A 87 3.65 -5.27 15.52
N HIS A 88 4.37 -5.00 14.42
CA HIS A 88 5.82 -4.81 14.40
C HIS A 88 6.17 -3.37 13.99
N PRO A 89 5.98 -2.40 14.89
CA PRO A 89 6.19 -0.99 14.57
C PRO A 89 7.64 -0.71 14.20
N VAL A 90 7.84 0.15 13.20
CA VAL A 90 9.17 0.63 12.79
C VAL A 90 9.40 1.99 13.43
N ASP A 91 10.46 2.13 14.22
CA ASP A 91 10.76 3.35 15.00
C ASP A 91 9.61 3.81 15.92
N GLY A 92 8.79 2.86 16.40
CA GLY A 92 7.61 3.14 17.22
C GLY A 92 6.37 3.58 16.44
N ASP A 93 6.44 3.68 15.11
CA ASP A 93 5.28 3.97 14.26
C ASP A 93 4.61 2.67 13.79
N TRP A 94 3.40 2.45 14.31
CA TRP A 94 2.57 1.28 14.02
C TRP A 94 1.92 1.32 12.63
N ARG A 95 2.04 2.43 11.87
CA ARG A 95 1.47 2.55 10.52
C ARG A 95 2.51 2.34 9.42
N LYS A 96 3.78 2.28 9.81
CA LYS A 96 4.93 2.27 8.91
C LYS A 96 5.34 0.85 8.56
N PHE A 97 5.50 0.58 7.27
CA PHE A 97 6.02 -0.68 6.73
C PHE A 97 7.24 -0.38 5.86
N VAL A 98 8.30 -1.17 5.99
CA VAL A 98 9.60 -0.87 5.35
C VAL A 98 10.15 -2.09 4.61
N ARG A 99 10.71 -1.86 3.42
CA ARG A 99 11.49 -2.83 2.69
C ARG A 99 12.79 -2.23 2.19
N THR A 100 13.91 -2.73 2.69
CA THR A 100 15.25 -2.40 2.18
C THR A 100 15.53 -3.14 0.88
N MET A 101 16.21 -2.46 -0.04
CA MET A 101 16.64 -2.96 -1.35
C MET A 101 18.16 -2.74 -1.47
N PRO A 102 18.99 -3.66 -0.95
CA PRO A 102 20.45 -3.46 -0.87
C PRO A 102 21.15 -3.34 -2.23
N SER A 103 20.62 -3.99 -3.27
CA SER A 103 21.18 -4.00 -4.63
C SER A 103 20.12 -3.67 -5.67
N SER A 104 20.50 -2.82 -6.62
CA SER A 104 19.76 -2.45 -7.83
C SER A 104 19.60 -3.59 -8.86
N SER A 105 20.29 -4.71 -8.67
CA SER A 105 20.25 -5.86 -9.58
C SER A 105 19.16 -6.89 -9.25
N GLU A 106 18.41 -6.69 -8.16
CA GLU A 106 17.43 -7.64 -7.66
C GLU A 106 16.02 -7.04 -7.52
N ASP A 107 15.03 -7.92 -7.58
CA ASP A 107 13.65 -7.63 -7.25
C ASP A 107 13.33 -8.12 -5.84
N TYR A 108 12.76 -7.25 -5.00
CA TYR A 108 12.51 -7.56 -3.61
C TYR A 108 11.02 -7.77 -3.34
N ARG A 109 10.67 -8.98 -2.91
CA ARG A 109 9.33 -9.25 -2.41
C ARG A 109 9.11 -8.48 -1.10
N PHE A 110 8.02 -7.73 -1.04
CA PHE A 110 7.60 -6.98 0.12
C PHE A 110 6.28 -7.56 0.64
N ARG A 111 6.36 -8.23 1.80
CA ARG A 111 5.20 -8.73 2.53
C ARG A 111 5.04 -8.00 3.84
N ALA A 112 3.80 -7.74 4.22
CA ALA A 112 3.46 -7.19 5.53
C ALA A 112 2.15 -7.76 6.05
N TRP A 113 2.00 -7.73 7.37
CA TRP A 113 0.77 -8.05 8.07
C TRP A 113 0.32 -6.84 8.87
N ALA A 114 -0.99 -6.62 8.89
CA ALA A 114 -1.60 -5.50 9.58
C ALA A 114 -2.97 -5.89 10.16
N THR A 115 -3.50 -5.00 10.99
CA THR A 115 -4.82 -5.06 11.59
C THR A 115 -5.57 -3.75 11.39
N PHE A 116 -6.89 -3.82 11.46
CA PHE A 116 -7.81 -2.68 11.50
C PHE A 116 -9.01 -2.98 12.39
N ASP A 117 -9.78 -1.94 12.73
CA ASP A 117 -11.01 -2.08 13.49
C ASP A 117 -12.09 -2.76 12.64
N VAL A 118 -12.52 -3.94 13.07
CA VAL A 118 -13.56 -4.76 12.41
C VAL A 118 -14.88 -4.01 12.28
N ALA A 119 -15.18 -3.06 13.18
CA ALA A 119 -16.39 -2.25 13.09
C ALA A 119 -16.45 -1.40 11.81
N LEU A 120 -15.31 -1.16 11.16
CA LEU A 120 -15.22 -0.41 9.91
C LEU A 120 -15.53 -1.26 8.68
N TRP A 121 -15.57 -2.60 8.80
CA TRP A 121 -15.62 -3.53 7.68
C TRP A 121 -16.64 -3.13 6.61
N GLU A 122 -17.92 -3.01 6.97
CA GLU A 122 -19.01 -2.70 6.04
C GLU A 122 -18.90 -1.32 5.38
N HIS A 123 -18.04 -0.43 5.89
CA HIS A 123 -17.89 0.93 5.40
C HIS A 123 -16.69 1.11 4.45
N ILE A 124 -15.73 0.18 4.41
CA ILE A 124 -14.51 0.35 3.61
C ILE A 124 -14.83 0.17 2.13
N ALA A 125 -14.55 1.20 1.34
CA ALA A 125 -14.75 1.21 -0.12
C ALA A 125 -13.43 1.23 -0.90
N TYR A 126 -12.41 1.94 -0.41
CA TYR A 126 -11.09 1.96 -1.02
C TYR A 126 -9.98 2.19 0.00
N LEU A 127 -8.77 1.82 -0.39
CA LEU A 127 -7.56 2.05 0.37
C LEU A 127 -6.71 3.13 -0.28
N LYS A 128 -6.05 3.96 0.52
CA LYS A 128 -5.11 4.97 0.05
C LYS A 128 -3.74 4.76 0.67
N MET A 129 -2.73 4.48 -0.16
CA MET A 129 -1.38 4.18 0.30
C MET A 129 -0.42 5.35 0.09
N TYR A 130 0.31 5.72 1.16
CA TYR A 130 1.29 6.79 1.15
C TYR A 130 2.69 6.21 1.23
N SER A 131 3.46 6.32 0.15
CA SER A 131 4.81 5.77 0.08
C SER A 131 5.90 6.80 -0.25
N SER A 132 7.13 6.45 0.11
CA SER A 132 8.38 7.10 -0.29
C SER A 132 9.46 6.07 -0.58
N CYS A 133 10.46 6.51 -1.30
CA CYS A 133 11.78 5.91 -1.39
C CYS A 133 12.78 7.03 -1.22
#